data_AF-A0A8C7YTM6-F1
#
_entry.id   AF-A0A8C7YTM6-F1
#
_cell.length_a   1.000
_cell.length_b   1.000
_cell.length_c   1.000
_cell.angle_alpha   90.00
_cell.angle_beta   90.00
_cell.angle_gamma   90.00
#
_symmetry.space_group_name_H-M   'P 1'
#
loop_
_entity.id
_entity.type
_entity.pdbx_description
1 polymer ?
#
loop_
_entity_poly.entity_id
_entity_poly.type
_entity_poly.pdbx_seq_one_letter_code
_entity_poly.pdbx_strand_id
1 'polypeptide(L)'
;MGWGSASLPLLFHSALSSMLQGNGNVGWRGGGVCVPPCFFKGQITKTIFPWPLSRSRTLFITRLSKSNKRIIYTIMEYSPLLDSSNMTTDDWGRIGKDIEKNYEHYDGFVILHGTDTMAYTASALSFMCEHLGKPIVLTGSQVPIYELKNDGRDNLLGALLIAGQFVIPEVCLYFYNKLYRGNRVTKVDAGSFNAFSSPNLPPLATSEVDISINWETVWRANTTAKFQVSTELNRNVGLLRLFPGITSSSVRAFLQPPMQGIVLETYGSGNAPDNRPDLLAELKAATDSGVIIINCTQCLRGTVSASYATGKVLMEAGLIAGGDMTPEAALSKLSYVLAKKNLDLDAKKKVEFYFLMLRKAERMAVSKVFCFFLCTLEAIRDALTPPLTCAAARIGDIDALEALKEMGSNLCLGDYDGRTPLHVAACEGHFKVVQYLLSHGASVYVKDRYGDTPLSNAVRFRHKDVVKLLRKTGAHFSRDQLEEAGTELCSLAASGDLDGLEIWCLAGADLNRPGYDGKIAVEVVGF
;
A
#
# COMPACT_ATOMS: atom_id res chain seq x y z
N MET A 1 24.67 -12.36 -17.61
CA MET A 1 24.49 -12.04 -16.17
C MET A 1 23.48 -10.89 -16.09
N GLY A 2 22.20 -11.21 -15.94
CA GLY A 2 21.14 -10.20 -15.84
C GLY A 2 21.22 -9.52 -14.47
N TRP A 3 21.32 -8.19 -14.47
CA TRP A 3 21.33 -7.39 -13.25
C TRP A 3 19.87 -7.10 -12.90
N GLY A 4 19.34 -7.72 -11.83
CA GLY A 4 18.01 -7.41 -11.34
C GLY A 4 17.92 -5.95 -10.89
N SER A 5 17.19 -5.13 -11.65
CA SER A 5 16.91 -3.75 -11.31
C SER A 5 15.42 -3.59 -10.99
N ALA A 6 15.11 -2.80 -9.96
CA ALA A 6 13.74 -2.38 -9.66
C ALA A 6 13.59 -0.90 -9.99
N SER A 7 12.47 -0.54 -10.60
CA SER A 7 12.17 0.82 -11.07
C SER A 7 11.10 1.45 -10.18
N LEU A 8 11.35 2.63 -9.59
CA LEU A 8 10.40 3.35 -8.72
C LEU A 8 10.20 4.80 -9.18
N PRO A 9 9.00 5.39 -9.16
CA PRO A 9 8.84 6.83 -9.17
C PRO A 9 8.87 7.36 -7.73
N LEU A 10 9.52 8.49 -7.54
CA LEU A 10 9.52 9.28 -6.33
C LEU A 10 8.58 10.47 -6.54
N LEU A 11 7.42 10.43 -5.90
CA LEU A 11 6.34 11.41 -6.03
C LEU A 11 6.45 12.48 -4.94
N PHE A 12 6.57 13.77 -5.29
CA PHE A 12 6.67 14.89 -4.33
C PHE A 12 5.40 15.74 -4.31
N HIS A 13 4.40 15.41 -3.48
CA HIS A 13 3.15 16.19 -3.46
C HIS A 13 3.20 17.42 -2.52
N SER A 14 4.16 17.44 -1.61
CA SER A 14 4.18 18.37 -0.49
C SER A 14 5.47 19.19 -0.50
N ALA A 15 5.35 20.52 -0.31
CA ALA A 15 6.38 21.38 0.26
C ALA A 15 6.60 20.76 1.60
N LEU A 16 7.61 19.91 1.60
CA LEU A 16 8.41 19.50 2.70
C LEU A 16 8.60 20.72 3.62
N SER A 17 7.64 21.03 4.48
CA SER A 17 7.82 22.07 5.49
C SER A 17 9.06 21.70 6.30
N SER A 18 9.25 20.42 6.58
CA SER A 18 10.45 19.88 7.23
C SER A 18 11.55 19.32 6.32
N MET A 19 11.48 19.33 4.98
CA MET A 19 12.68 19.17 4.10
C MET A 19 13.05 20.36 3.22
N LEU A 20 12.27 21.43 3.24
CA LEU A 20 12.46 22.63 2.45
C LEU A 20 12.17 23.93 3.25
N GLN A 21 11.65 23.91 4.49
CA GLN A 21 11.79 25.09 5.37
C GLN A 21 13.08 25.02 6.18
N GLY A 22 13.96 25.96 5.88
CA GLY A 22 14.54 26.74 6.95
C GLY A 22 13.44 27.66 7.46
N ASN A 23 12.91 27.38 8.66
CA ASN A 23 13.06 28.31 9.79
C ASN A 23 12.14 27.99 10.98
N GLY A 24 12.76 28.13 12.16
CA GLY A 24 12.11 28.31 13.46
C GLY A 24 13.04 27.80 14.57
N ASN A 25 14.14 28.47 14.92
CA ASN A 25 14.13 29.73 15.66
C ASN A 25 15.39 30.57 15.38
N VAL A 26 15.30 31.57 14.49
CA VAL A 26 15.85 32.92 14.72
C VAL A 26 14.99 33.90 13.92
N GLY A 27 14.35 34.85 14.61
CA GLY A 27 13.95 36.13 14.01
C GLY A 27 12.52 36.25 13.50
N TRP A 28 11.54 36.32 14.42
CA TRP A 28 10.34 37.12 14.16
C TRP A 28 10.75 38.60 14.04
N ARG A 29 10.78 39.15 12.84
CA ARG A 29 10.39 40.55 12.56
C ARG A 29 9.80 40.66 11.15
N GLY A 30 8.50 40.99 11.14
CA GLY A 30 7.84 41.91 10.21
C GLY A 30 8.05 41.76 8.71
N GLY A 31 6.94 41.57 7.99
CA GLY A 31 6.82 41.92 6.57
C GLY A 31 6.82 40.71 5.66
N GLY A 32 5.64 40.36 5.14
CA GLY A 32 5.45 39.22 4.27
C GLY A 32 6.24 39.33 2.97
N VAL A 33 6.99 38.28 2.64
CA VAL A 33 7.35 37.87 1.28
C VAL A 33 7.52 36.35 1.28
N CYS A 34 6.70 35.65 0.50
CA CYS A 34 6.87 34.22 0.22
C CYS A 34 8.18 33.98 -0.53
N VAL A 35 9.06 33.13 0.00
CA VAL A 35 10.23 32.64 -0.75
C VAL A 35 9.76 31.50 -1.68
N PRO A 36 10.09 31.52 -2.98
CA PRO A 36 9.50 30.59 -3.95
C PRO A 36 10.00 29.13 -3.78
N PRO A 37 9.13 28.13 -4.03
CA PRO A 37 9.45 26.70 -3.88
C PRO A 37 10.23 26.16 -5.08
N CYS A 38 11.44 26.66 -5.32
CA CYS A 38 12.27 26.27 -6.46
C CYS A 38 13.68 25.89 -6.01
N PHE A 39 13.87 24.73 -5.38
CA PHE A 39 15.21 24.24 -5.02
C PHE A 39 15.40 22.71 -5.13
N PHE A 40 14.68 22.04 -6.03
CA PHE A 40 14.95 20.62 -6.38
C PHE A 40 15.62 20.44 -7.76
N LYS A 41 16.17 21.50 -8.36
CA LYS A 41 17.01 21.37 -9.56
C LYS A 41 18.37 20.73 -9.22
N GLY A 42 18.36 19.42 -9.03
CA GLY A 42 19.47 18.51 -9.35
C GLY A 42 20.78 18.64 -8.55
N GLN A 43 20.87 19.40 -7.46
CA GLN A 43 22.10 19.49 -6.66
C GLN A 43 22.15 18.51 -5.48
N ILE A 44 21.07 18.33 -4.71
CA ILE A 44 21.08 17.48 -3.50
C ILE A 44 21.11 15.98 -3.86
N THR A 45 20.37 15.57 -4.89
CA THR A 45 20.31 14.15 -5.28
C THR A 45 21.60 13.67 -5.95
N LYS A 46 22.35 14.55 -6.64
CA LYS A 46 23.63 14.20 -7.29
C LYS A 46 24.76 13.92 -6.30
N THR A 47 24.71 14.49 -5.09
CA THR A 47 25.72 14.27 -4.04
C THR A 47 25.44 13.03 -3.19
N ILE A 48 24.17 12.63 -3.05
CA ILE A 48 23.76 11.51 -2.19
C ILE A 48 23.56 10.21 -3.00
N PHE A 49 23.12 10.30 -4.26
CA PHE A 49 22.84 9.15 -5.12
C PHE A 49 23.54 9.29 -6.50
N PRO A 50 24.25 8.27 -6.99
CA PRO A 50 25.10 8.42 -8.17
C PRO A 50 24.32 8.60 -9.49
N TRP A 51 24.81 9.58 -10.27
CA TRP A 51 24.77 9.88 -11.71
C TRP A 51 23.45 9.74 -12.52
N PRO A 52 23.01 10.81 -13.23
CA PRO A 52 21.92 10.73 -14.20
C PRO A 52 22.38 10.21 -15.57
N LEU A 53 21.58 9.32 -16.18
CA LEU A 53 21.90 8.67 -17.48
C LEU A 53 21.41 9.43 -18.74
N SER A 54 20.46 10.38 -18.66
CA SER A 54 20.09 11.19 -19.85
C SER A 54 19.30 12.48 -19.55
N ARG A 55 19.24 13.38 -20.55
CA ARG A 55 18.74 14.78 -20.47
C ARG A 55 17.21 14.96 -20.50
N SER A 56 16.39 13.92 -20.68
CA SER A 56 14.92 14.09 -20.83
C SER A 56 14.10 13.64 -19.61
N ARG A 57 14.57 12.66 -18.84
CA ARG A 57 14.04 12.29 -17.52
C ARG A 57 15.23 11.89 -16.64
N THR A 58 15.43 12.57 -15.52
CA THR A 58 16.57 12.31 -14.64
C THR A 58 16.33 10.99 -13.91
N LEU A 59 16.89 9.90 -14.45
CA LEU A 59 16.99 8.59 -13.81
C LEU A 59 18.09 8.62 -12.75
N PHE A 60 17.82 8.09 -11.57
CA PHE A 60 18.76 7.95 -10.47
C PHE A 60 18.93 6.47 -10.12
N ILE A 61 20.10 6.10 -9.60
CA ILE A 61 20.42 4.70 -9.29
C ILE A 61 21.02 4.64 -7.89
N THR A 62 20.52 3.74 -7.04
CA THR A 62 21.15 3.46 -5.75
C THR A 62 22.46 2.70 -5.92
N ARG A 63 23.30 2.69 -4.88
CA ARG A 63 24.40 1.71 -4.81
C ARG A 63 23.82 0.29 -4.76
N LEU A 64 24.66 -0.69 -5.10
CA LEU A 64 24.31 -2.11 -4.98
C LEU A 64 23.94 -2.43 -3.53
N SER A 65 22.83 -3.11 -3.33
CA SER A 65 22.44 -3.64 -2.02
C SER A 65 23.27 -4.87 -1.64
N LYS A 66 23.18 -5.30 -0.37
CA LYS A 66 23.67 -6.62 0.09
C LYS A 66 23.12 -7.79 -0.75
N SER A 67 21.92 -7.62 -1.30
CA SER A 67 21.23 -8.60 -2.16
C SER A 67 21.60 -8.47 -3.65
N ASN A 68 22.67 -7.74 -4.00
CA ASN A 68 23.10 -7.49 -5.38
C ASN A 68 22.03 -6.86 -6.30
N LYS A 69 21.04 -6.18 -5.72
CA LYS A 69 19.99 -5.48 -6.48
C LYS A 69 20.31 -3.98 -6.57
N ARG A 70 19.93 -3.37 -7.69
CA ARG A 70 19.95 -1.91 -7.87
C ARG A 70 18.53 -1.38 -7.92
N ILE A 71 18.32 -0.22 -7.33
CA ILE A 71 17.05 0.50 -7.40
C ILE A 71 17.27 1.69 -8.31
N ILE A 72 16.55 1.68 -9.42
CA ILE A 72 16.47 2.77 -10.37
C ILE A 72 15.23 3.57 -9.99
N TYR A 73 15.35 4.88 -9.86
CA TYR A 73 14.18 5.70 -9.56
C TYR A 73 14.11 6.99 -10.40
N THR A 74 12.89 7.45 -10.65
CA THR A 74 12.60 8.71 -11.35
C THR A 74 11.96 9.66 -10.37
N ILE A 75 12.26 10.95 -10.46
CA ILE A 75 11.61 11.97 -9.62
C ILE A 75 10.46 12.63 -10.38
N MET A 76 9.29 12.70 -9.74
CA MET A 76 8.13 13.44 -10.19
C MET A 76 7.77 14.50 -9.14
N GLU A 77 7.98 15.76 -9.50
CA GLU A 77 7.71 16.89 -8.62
C GLU A 77 6.33 17.50 -8.88
N TYR A 78 5.51 17.66 -7.84
CA TYR A 78 4.24 18.36 -7.98
C TYR A 78 4.46 19.86 -7.88
N SER A 79 3.61 20.59 -8.59
CA SER A 79 3.55 22.04 -8.52
C SER A 79 2.10 22.48 -8.26
N PRO A 80 1.87 23.36 -7.28
CA PRO A 80 2.82 23.79 -6.25
C PRO A 80 3.16 22.66 -5.28
N LEU A 81 4.29 22.79 -4.58
CA LEU A 81 4.60 21.98 -3.41
C LEU A 81 3.75 22.47 -2.21
N LEU A 82 3.06 21.55 -1.52
CA LEU A 82 2.16 21.86 -0.38
C LEU A 82 2.70 21.54 1.02
N ASP A 83 2.54 22.42 2.00
CA ASP A 83 2.59 21.97 3.40
C ASP A 83 1.51 20.91 3.64
N SER A 84 1.82 19.82 4.34
CA SER A 84 0.86 18.73 4.55
C SER A 84 -0.41 19.18 5.27
N SER A 85 -0.33 20.24 6.08
CA SER A 85 -1.49 20.86 6.75
C SER A 85 -2.46 21.53 5.79
N ASN A 86 -2.03 21.83 4.56
CA ASN A 86 -2.86 22.40 3.50
C ASN A 86 -3.41 21.34 2.54
N MET A 87 -3.12 20.05 2.75
CA MET A 87 -3.59 18.98 1.88
C MET A 87 -5.05 18.62 2.13
N THR A 88 -5.73 18.27 1.06
CA THR A 88 -7.16 17.95 1.02
C THR A 88 -7.42 16.62 0.32
N THR A 89 -8.68 16.22 0.25
CA THR A 89 -9.12 15.01 -0.47
C THR A 89 -8.79 15.07 -1.97
N ASP A 90 -8.73 16.26 -2.57
CA ASP A 90 -8.38 16.43 -4.00
C ASP A 90 -6.91 16.09 -4.26
N ASP A 91 -6.04 16.49 -3.33
CA ASP A 91 -4.61 16.21 -3.39
C ASP A 91 -4.35 14.71 -3.30
N TRP A 92 -5.06 14.01 -2.41
CA TRP A 92 -5.02 12.55 -2.34
C TRP A 92 -5.52 11.90 -3.63
N GLY A 93 -6.59 12.45 -4.21
CA GLY A 93 -7.12 12.04 -5.53
C GLY A 93 -6.08 12.15 -6.64
N ARG A 94 -5.35 13.27 -6.67
CA ARG A 94 -4.27 13.52 -7.62
C ARG A 94 -3.14 12.49 -7.47
N ILE A 95 -2.68 12.25 -6.24
CA ILE A 95 -1.66 11.22 -5.94
C ILE A 95 -2.12 9.86 -6.45
N GLY A 96 -3.35 9.46 -6.11
CA GLY A 96 -3.91 8.19 -6.54
C GLY A 96 -3.95 8.04 -8.06
N LYS A 97 -4.40 9.07 -8.80
CA LYS A 97 -4.44 9.04 -10.27
C LYS A 97 -3.07 8.97 -10.91
N ASP A 98 -2.08 9.66 -10.35
CA ASP A 98 -0.71 9.57 -10.84
C ASP A 98 -0.09 8.20 -10.59
N ILE A 99 -0.43 7.54 -9.48
CA ILE A 99 -0.05 6.13 -9.23
C ILE A 99 -0.72 5.22 -10.27
N GLU A 100 -2.03 5.35 -10.47
CA GLU A 100 -2.79 4.56 -11.46
C GLU A 100 -2.20 4.66 -12.86
N LYS A 101 -1.93 5.90 -13.30
CA LYS A 101 -1.34 6.18 -14.61
C LYS A 101 0.03 5.53 -14.81
N ASN A 102 0.83 5.44 -13.74
CA ASN A 102 2.20 4.94 -13.80
C ASN A 102 2.33 3.50 -13.28
N TYR A 103 1.22 2.84 -12.95
CA TYR A 103 1.22 1.56 -12.26
C TYR A 103 1.91 0.44 -13.03
N GLU A 104 1.81 0.43 -14.36
CA GLU A 104 2.45 -0.60 -15.21
C GLU A 104 3.94 -0.30 -15.49
N HIS A 105 4.40 0.93 -15.22
CA HIS A 105 5.75 1.36 -15.56
C HIS A 105 6.78 1.17 -14.45
N TYR A 106 6.31 0.94 -13.22
CA TYR A 106 7.18 0.90 -12.04
C TYR A 106 6.82 -0.25 -11.11
N ASP A 107 7.79 -0.76 -10.37
CA ASP A 107 7.66 -1.90 -9.46
C ASP A 107 7.06 -1.53 -8.09
N GLY A 108 7.06 -0.25 -7.74
CA GLY A 108 6.59 0.29 -6.47
C GLY A 108 6.63 1.82 -6.48
N PHE A 109 6.14 2.45 -5.41
CA PHE A 109 5.99 3.91 -5.32
C PHE A 109 6.54 4.42 -3.99
N VAL A 110 7.28 5.53 -4.02
CA VAL A 110 7.65 6.26 -2.80
C VAL A 110 7.07 7.67 -2.87
N ILE A 111 6.37 8.07 -1.82
CA ILE A 111 5.72 9.38 -1.71
C ILE A 111 6.41 10.17 -0.61
N LEU A 112 6.98 11.31 -0.98
CA LEU A 112 7.52 12.26 -0.02
C LEU A 112 6.42 13.22 0.43
N HIS A 113 6.21 13.26 1.75
CA HIS A 113 5.06 13.91 2.36
C HIS A 113 5.47 14.61 3.66
N GLY A 114 4.84 15.75 3.97
CA GLY A 114 4.99 16.40 5.28
C GLY A 114 4.41 15.55 6.41
N THR A 115 4.94 15.67 7.62
CA THR A 115 4.61 14.72 8.69
C THR A 115 3.25 14.97 9.36
N ASP A 116 2.70 16.19 9.29
CA ASP A 116 1.52 16.59 10.08
C ASP A 116 0.26 15.83 9.70
N THR A 117 0.03 15.59 8.40
CA THR A 117 -1.16 14.87 7.92
C THR A 117 -0.82 13.55 7.21
N MET A 118 0.42 13.06 7.33
CA MET A 118 0.88 11.84 6.65
C MET A 118 0.02 10.62 6.97
N ALA A 119 -0.44 10.49 8.23
CA ALA A 119 -1.33 9.41 8.67
C ALA A 119 -2.70 9.45 7.97
N TYR A 120 -3.25 10.63 7.71
CA TYR A 120 -4.48 10.80 6.94
C TYR A 120 -4.27 10.42 5.48
N THR A 121 -3.21 10.91 4.84
CA THR A 121 -2.90 10.56 3.44
C THR A 121 -2.65 9.07 3.27
N ALA A 122 -1.88 8.45 4.17
CA ALA A 122 -1.63 7.00 4.14
C ALA A 122 -2.93 6.19 4.32
N SER A 123 -3.82 6.66 5.20
CA SER A 123 -5.13 6.05 5.41
C SER A 123 -6.04 6.19 4.19
N ALA A 124 -6.16 7.39 3.62
CA ALA A 124 -6.97 7.66 2.44
C ALA A 124 -6.50 6.84 1.25
N LEU A 125 -5.21 6.88 0.91
CA LEU A 125 -4.65 6.09 -0.18
C LEU A 125 -4.85 4.59 0.03
N SER A 126 -4.79 4.10 1.28
CA SER A 126 -5.04 2.69 1.58
C SER A 126 -6.45 2.23 1.22
N PHE A 127 -7.45 3.12 1.23
CA PHE A 127 -8.82 2.80 0.78
C PHE A 127 -9.03 3.10 -0.70
N MET A 128 -8.41 4.16 -1.22
CA MET A 128 -8.54 4.58 -2.62
C MET A 128 -7.86 3.61 -3.58
N CYS A 129 -6.71 3.04 -3.19
CA CYS A 129 -5.91 2.10 -3.97
C CYS A 129 -6.44 0.67 -3.80
N GLU A 130 -7.50 0.35 -4.55
CA GLU A 130 -8.15 -0.96 -4.49
C GLU A 130 -7.34 -2.01 -5.26
N HIS A 131 -7.29 -3.24 -4.72
CA HIS A 131 -6.58 -4.37 -5.33
C HIS A 131 -5.09 -4.08 -5.58
N LEU A 132 -4.49 -3.34 -4.65
CA LEU A 132 -3.06 -3.03 -4.67
C LEU A 132 -2.23 -4.31 -4.65
N GLY A 133 -1.20 -4.35 -5.50
CA GLY A 133 -0.26 -5.47 -5.62
C GLY A 133 1.21 -5.08 -5.53
N LYS A 134 1.49 -3.77 -5.47
CA LYS A 134 2.83 -3.17 -5.41
C LYS A 134 2.93 -2.27 -4.17
N PRO A 135 4.14 -2.07 -3.60
CA PRO A 135 4.31 -1.21 -2.44
C PRO A 135 4.09 0.26 -2.78
N ILE A 136 3.33 0.95 -1.93
CA ILE A 136 3.25 2.42 -1.90
C ILE A 136 3.77 2.86 -0.54
N VAL A 137 4.95 3.47 -0.48
CA VAL A 137 5.61 3.84 0.78
C VAL A 137 5.63 5.35 0.94
N LEU A 138 4.88 5.86 1.92
CA LEU A 138 4.98 7.24 2.37
C LEU A 138 6.19 7.39 3.30
N THR A 139 6.90 8.50 3.16
CA THR A 139 8.00 8.87 4.05
C THR A 139 8.18 10.39 4.09
N GLY A 140 8.99 10.87 5.03
CA GLY A 140 9.28 12.29 5.21
C GLY A 140 10.44 12.48 6.19
N SER A 141 10.51 13.65 6.82
CA SER A 141 11.49 13.92 7.87
C SER A 141 10.96 14.92 8.89
N GLN A 142 11.59 14.99 10.05
CA GLN A 142 11.43 16.10 10.99
C GLN A 142 12.39 17.25 10.67
N VAL A 143 13.57 16.94 10.14
CA VAL A 143 14.61 17.94 9.81
C VAL A 143 14.94 17.88 8.32
N PRO A 144 15.25 19.03 7.68
CA PRO A 144 15.49 19.01 6.26
C PRO A 144 16.66 18.20 5.75
N ILE A 145 16.49 17.58 4.59
CA ILE A 145 17.48 16.65 4.02
C ILE A 145 18.83 17.33 3.70
N TYR A 146 18.81 18.65 3.48
CA TYR A 146 20.00 19.47 3.25
C TYR A 146 20.71 19.87 4.53
N GLU A 147 20.04 19.82 5.70
CA GLU A 147 20.71 20.04 6.98
C GLU A 147 21.74 18.95 7.25
N LEU A 148 22.80 19.28 7.96
CA LEU A 148 23.89 18.33 8.21
C LEU A 148 23.41 17.11 9.01
N LYS A 149 22.64 17.36 10.08
CA LYS A 149 22.03 16.33 10.93
C LYS A 149 20.54 16.28 10.63
N ASN A 150 20.11 15.25 9.94
CA ASN A 150 18.71 15.05 9.59
C ASN A 150 18.35 13.55 9.57
N ASP A 151 17.07 13.26 9.74
CA ASP A 151 16.47 11.93 9.59
C ASP A 151 16.01 11.63 8.14
N GLY A 152 15.92 12.67 7.31
CA GLY A 152 15.39 12.58 5.96
C GLY A 152 16.17 11.69 4.99
N ARG A 153 17.50 11.64 5.10
CA ARG A 153 18.34 10.77 4.25
C ARG A 153 18.05 9.29 4.48
N ASP A 154 18.02 8.89 5.76
CA ASP A 154 17.80 7.50 6.15
C ASP A 154 16.36 7.07 5.87
N ASN A 155 15.40 7.93 6.17
CA ASN A 155 13.99 7.69 5.88
C ASN A 155 13.71 7.51 4.37
N LEU A 156 14.30 8.34 3.51
CA LEU A 156 14.17 8.22 2.06
C LEU A 156 14.85 6.95 1.54
N LEU A 157 16.08 6.68 1.98
CA LEU A 157 16.82 5.49 1.55
C LEU A 157 16.09 4.21 1.96
N GLY A 158 15.62 4.13 3.19
CA GLY A 158 14.88 2.98 3.69
C GLY A 158 13.57 2.77 2.95
N ALA A 159 12.82 3.84 2.66
CA ALA A 159 11.61 3.75 1.85
C ALA A 159 11.87 3.23 0.42
N LEU A 160 12.93 3.72 -0.24
CA LEU A 160 13.36 3.22 -1.55
C LEU A 160 13.75 1.74 -1.47
N LEU A 161 14.55 1.35 -0.48
CA LEU A 161 14.98 -0.05 -0.29
C LEU A 161 13.79 -0.98 -0.11
N ILE A 162 12.82 -0.59 0.74
CA ILE A 162 11.60 -1.37 0.94
C ILE A 162 10.81 -1.50 -0.37
N ALA A 163 10.50 -0.38 -1.02
CA ALA A 163 9.66 -0.37 -2.21
C ALA A 163 10.32 -1.08 -3.41
N GLY A 164 11.65 -1.03 -3.51
CA GLY A 164 12.39 -1.60 -4.64
C GLY A 164 12.77 -3.06 -4.47
N GLN A 165 12.84 -3.59 -3.24
CA GLN A 165 13.31 -4.96 -3.01
C GLN A 165 12.19 -5.95 -2.68
N PHE A 166 11.06 -5.46 -2.16
CA PHE A 166 10.01 -6.31 -1.62
C PHE A 166 8.65 -5.96 -2.21
N VAL A 167 7.89 -7.01 -2.54
CA VAL A 167 6.50 -6.87 -3.03
C VAL A 167 5.56 -6.93 -1.83
N ILE A 168 5.46 -5.80 -1.11
CA ILE A 168 4.51 -5.57 -0.01
C ILE A 168 3.30 -4.83 -0.61
N PRO A 169 2.15 -5.50 -0.87
CA PRO A 169 1.05 -4.93 -1.63
C PRO A 169 0.15 -4.02 -0.77
N GLU A 170 0.75 -3.06 -0.08
CA GLU A 170 0.09 -2.17 0.86
C GLU A 170 0.54 -0.72 0.71
N VAL A 171 -0.32 0.19 1.14
CA VAL A 171 0.07 1.56 1.46
C VAL A 171 0.71 1.56 2.84
N CYS A 172 1.98 1.92 2.89
CA CYS A 172 2.83 1.86 4.06
C CYS A 172 3.37 3.24 4.42
N LEU A 173 3.83 3.38 5.66
CA LEU A 173 4.58 4.53 6.13
C LEU A 173 5.91 4.05 6.68
N TYR A 174 7.02 4.56 6.14
CA TYR A 174 8.36 4.24 6.63
C TYR A 174 8.95 5.43 7.39
N PHE A 175 9.32 5.20 8.64
CA PHE A 175 9.94 6.23 9.49
C PHE A 175 10.76 5.57 10.59
N TYR A 176 11.91 6.13 10.93
CA TYR A 176 12.75 5.68 12.05
C TYR A 176 12.99 4.16 12.04
N ASN A 177 13.52 3.66 10.92
CA ASN A 177 13.86 2.25 10.70
C ASN A 177 12.69 1.26 10.79
N LYS A 178 11.44 1.73 10.73
CA LYS A 178 10.24 0.89 10.81
C LYS A 178 9.33 1.16 9.63
N LEU A 179 8.77 0.08 9.08
CA LEU A 179 7.70 0.12 8.10
C LEU A 179 6.39 -0.21 8.80
N TYR A 180 5.41 0.68 8.72
CA TYR A 180 4.09 0.49 9.28
C TYR A 180 3.03 0.35 8.18
N ARG A 181 1.93 -0.35 8.47
CA ARG A 181 0.72 -0.30 7.65
C ARG A 181 0.14 1.12 7.72
N GLY A 182 -0.04 1.79 6.59
CA GLY A 182 -0.41 3.20 6.53
C GLY A 182 -1.67 3.56 7.31
N ASN A 183 -2.74 2.78 7.15
CA ASN A 183 -4.02 2.96 7.85
C ASN A 183 -4.03 2.49 9.32
N ARG A 184 -2.86 2.26 9.92
CA ARG A 184 -2.70 1.93 11.34
C ARG A 184 -1.78 2.90 12.07
N VAL A 185 -1.27 3.91 11.38
CA VAL A 185 -0.32 4.87 11.95
C VAL A 185 -1.05 6.11 12.46
N THR A 186 -0.52 6.68 13.54
CA THR A 186 -0.81 8.04 14.00
C THR A 186 0.49 8.76 14.37
N LYS A 187 0.51 10.09 14.24
CA LYS A 187 1.66 10.91 14.65
C LYS A 187 1.58 11.10 16.17
N VAL A 188 2.62 10.69 16.89
CA VAL A 188 2.64 10.69 18.37
C VAL A 188 3.64 11.67 18.96
N ASP A 189 4.59 12.15 18.16
CA ASP A 189 5.63 13.08 18.61
C ASP A 189 5.90 14.12 17.51
N ALA A 190 6.05 15.38 17.93
CA ALA A 190 6.27 16.53 17.05
C ALA A 190 7.75 16.93 16.92
N GLY A 191 8.63 16.42 17.79
CA GLY A 191 10.06 16.79 17.82
C GLY A 191 11.02 15.62 17.69
N SER A 192 10.61 14.41 18.07
CA SER A 192 11.42 13.19 17.97
C SER A 192 11.48 12.66 16.53
N PHE A 193 12.62 12.11 16.13
CA PHE A 193 12.74 11.34 14.89
C PHE A 193 11.87 10.07 14.90
N ASN A 194 11.48 9.56 16.07
CA ASN A 194 10.49 8.49 16.18
C ASN A 194 9.07 9.07 16.28
N ALA A 195 8.66 9.81 15.24
CA ALA A 195 7.45 10.64 15.25
C ALA A 195 6.12 9.88 15.14
N PHE A 196 6.16 8.64 14.62
CA PHE A 196 4.97 7.86 14.28
C PHE A 196 4.91 6.56 15.07
N SER A 197 3.68 6.14 15.37
CA SER A 197 3.39 4.86 16.04
C SER A 197 2.24 4.12 15.37
N SER A 198 2.30 2.80 15.42
CA SER A 198 1.20 1.90 15.05
C SER A 198 0.74 1.16 16.32
N PRO A 199 -0.21 1.72 17.09
CA PRO A 199 -0.45 1.30 18.46
C PRO A 199 -1.13 -0.08 18.60
N ASN A 200 -1.93 -0.46 17.59
CA ASN A 200 -2.74 -1.69 17.59
C ASN A 200 -2.27 -2.73 16.56
N LEU A 201 -1.16 -2.48 15.84
CA LEU A 201 -0.55 -3.43 14.90
C LEU A 201 0.98 -3.32 14.96
N PRO A 202 1.74 -4.42 15.10
CA PRO A 202 3.20 -4.37 14.97
C PRO A 202 3.65 -3.80 13.60
N PRO A 203 4.88 -3.26 13.51
CA PRO A 203 5.48 -2.91 12.22
C PRO A 203 5.45 -4.08 11.24
N LEU A 204 5.24 -3.78 9.95
CA LEU A 204 5.34 -4.75 8.86
C LEU A 204 6.80 -5.14 8.59
N ALA A 205 7.74 -4.22 8.85
CA ALA A 205 9.16 -4.50 8.75
C ALA A 205 9.98 -3.64 9.72
N THR A 206 11.13 -4.16 10.12
CA THR A 206 12.18 -3.43 10.84
C THR A 206 13.45 -3.44 10.02
N SER A 207 14.12 -2.30 9.94
CA SER A 207 15.31 -2.07 9.13
C SER A 207 16.48 -1.74 10.05
N GLU A 208 17.07 -2.77 10.67
CA GLU A 208 18.23 -2.64 11.55
C GLU A 208 19.51 -3.03 10.78
N VAL A 209 20.28 -4.01 11.27
CA VAL A 209 21.43 -4.57 10.54
C VAL A 209 20.98 -5.19 9.22
N ASP A 210 19.85 -5.89 9.26
CA ASP A 210 19.16 -6.47 8.12
C ASP A 210 17.68 -6.02 8.13
N ILE A 211 17.04 -6.09 6.97
CA ILE A 211 15.62 -5.78 6.82
C ILE A 211 14.83 -7.05 7.09
N SER A 212 14.07 -7.08 8.18
CA SER A 212 13.19 -8.18 8.55
C SER A 212 11.74 -7.80 8.27
N ILE A 213 11.02 -8.65 7.52
CA ILE A 213 9.61 -8.44 7.17
C ILE A 213 8.76 -9.46 7.90
N ASN A 214 7.72 -8.97 8.56
CA ASN A 214 6.68 -9.80 9.16
C ASN A 214 5.63 -10.18 8.11
N TRP A 215 5.94 -11.18 7.28
CA TRP A 215 5.09 -11.62 6.17
C TRP A 215 3.72 -12.16 6.60
N GLU A 216 3.58 -12.63 7.84
CA GLU A 216 2.30 -13.05 8.41
C GLU A 216 1.36 -11.86 8.65
N THR A 217 1.93 -10.68 8.95
CA THR A 217 1.14 -9.47 9.17
C THR A 217 0.78 -8.77 7.85
N VAL A 218 1.60 -8.95 6.80
CA VAL A 218 1.37 -8.35 5.48
C VAL A 218 0.05 -8.86 4.90
N TRP A 219 -0.84 -7.93 4.60
CA TRP A 219 -2.13 -8.22 4.02
C TRP A 219 -1.99 -8.37 2.51
N ARG A 220 -2.75 -9.31 1.94
CA ARG A 220 -2.79 -9.58 0.50
C ARG A 220 -4.25 -9.64 0.06
N ALA A 221 -4.53 -9.06 -1.09
CA ALA A 221 -5.88 -9.07 -1.64
C ALA A 221 -6.20 -10.47 -2.18
N ASN A 222 -7.23 -11.12 -1.64
CA ASN A 222 -7.76 -12.40 -2.13
C ASN A 222 -8.72 -12.17 -3.30
N THR A 223 -8.21 -11.56 -4.38
CA THR A 223 -9.01 -11.16 -5.54
C THR A 223 -8.24 -11.31 -6.83
N THR A 224 -8.96 -11.54 -7.91
CA THR A 224 -8.44 -11.55 -9.28
C THR A 224 -8.68 -10.22 -10.01
N ALA A 225 -9.22 -9.23 -9.31
CA ALA A 225 -9.43 -7.90 -9.87
C ALA A 225 -8.09 -7.17 -10.07
N LYS A 226 -8.00 -6.41 -11.16
CA LYS A 226 -6.86 -5.52 -11.45
C LYS A 226 -6.87 -4.32 -10.49
N PHE A 227 -5.67 -3.81 -10.21
CA PHE A 227 -5.50 -2.55 -9.48
C PHE A 227 -6.33 -1.41 -10.08
N GLN A 228 -7.01 -0.65 -9.23
CA GLN A 228 -7.80 0.51 -9.62
C GLN A 228 -7.79 1.58 -8.53
N VAL A 229 -8.00 2.84 -8.92
CA VAL A 229 -8.06 3.96 -7.97
C VAL A 229 -9.41 4.65 -7.96
N SER A 230 -10.06 4.63 -6.79
CA SER A 230 -11.30 5.35 -6.51
C SER A 230 -10.99 6.68 -5.84
N THR A 231 -11.14 7.79 -6.56
CA THR A 231 -10.83 9.15 -6.05
C THR A 231 -12.02 9.88 -5.47
N GLU A 232 -13.24 9.38 -5.67
CA GLU A 232 -14.43 9.99 -5.06
C GLU A 232 -14.38 9.76 -3.55
N LEU A 233 -14.27 10.85 -2.79
CA LEU A 233 -14.29 10.89 -1.32
C LEU A 233 -15.36 11.87 -0.86
N ASN A 234 -16.16 11.47 0.13
CA ASN A 234 -17.20 12.31 0.67
C ASN A 234 -16.60 13.36 1.61
N ARG A 235 -16.81 14.65 1.29
CA ARG A 235 -16.28 15.77 2.07
C ARG A 235 -17.13 16.15 3.28
N ASN A 236 -18.37 15.67 3.34
CA ASN A 236 -19.30 15.96 4.43
C ASN A 236 -19.09 14.98 5.59
N VAL A 237 -17.83 14.87 6.03
CA VAL A 237 -17.42 14.07 7.18
C VAL A 237 -16.67 14.92 8.19
N GLY A 238 -16.77 14.55 9.48
CA GLY A 238 -16.10 15.28 10.55
C GLY A 238 -15.54 14.37 11.64
N LEU A 239 -14.62 14.92 12.45
CA LEU A 239 -14.12 14.28 13.65
C LEU A 239 -14.54 15.12 14.86
N LEU A 240 -15.27 14.50 15.79
CA LEU A 240 -15.74 15.14 17.01
C LEU A 240 -15.14 14.44 18.23
N ARG A 241 -14.32 15.15 19.00
CA ARG A 241 -13.76 14.63 20.24
C ARG A 241 -14.63 15.02 21.43
N LEU A 242 -15.11 14.01 22.17
CA LEU A 242 -15.82 14.28 23.43
C LEU A 242 -14.85 14.81 24.49
N PHE A 243 -15.32 15.76 25.29
CA PHE A 243 -14.61 16.21 26.48
C PHE A 243 -15.62 16.51 27.61
N PRO A 244 -15.22 16.41 28.89
CA PRO A 244 -16.12 16.70 30.00
C PRO A 244 -16.68 18.11 29.88
N GLY A 245 -18.01 18.24 29.86
CA GLY A 245 -18.70 19.53 29.71
C GLY A 245 -19.10 19.91 28.29
N ILE A 246 -18.85 19.07 27.28
CA ILE A 246 -19.43 19.29 25.94
C ILE A 246 -20.97 19.40 26.02
N THR A 247 -21.52 20.42 25.38
CA THR A 247 -22.96 20.72 25.43
C THR A 247 -23.70 20.03 24.28
N SER A 248 -24.96 19.67 24.51
CA SER A 248 -25.83 19.13 23.45
C SER A 248 -26.02 20.11 22.31
N SER A 249 -26.04 21.43 22.59
CA SER A 249 -26.09 22.47 21.57
C SER A 249 -24.88 22.45 20.62
N SER A 250 -23.67 22.23 21.14
CA SER A 250 -22.45 22.14 20.32
C SER A 250 -22.46 20.88 19.45
N VAL A 251 -22.93 19.75 20.00
CA VAL A 251 -23.07 18.49 19.25
C VAL A 251 -24.12 18.63 18.16
N ARG A 252 -25.28 19.23 18.46
CA ARG A 252 -26.33 19.55 17.49
C ARG A 252 -25.81 20.42 16.36
N ALA A 253 -25.04 21.47 16.68
CA ALA A 253 -24.46 22.38 15.71
C ALA A 253 -23.45 21.67 14.80
N PHE A 254 -22.62 20.79 15.37
CA PHE A 254 -21.65 20.00 14.62
C PHE A 254 -22.30 19.01 13.65
N LEU A 255 -23.48 18.48 14.02
CA LEU A 255 -24.23 17.48 13.26
C LEU A 255 -25.24 18.08 12.25
N GLN A 256 -25.27 19.41 12.08
CA GLN A 256 -26.17 20.02 11.11
C GLN A 256 -25.86 19.60 9.67
N PRO A 257 -26.87 19.57 8.78
CA PRO A 257 -26.64 19.44 7.34
C PRO A 257 -25.61 20.46 6.84
N PRO A 258 -24.71 20.10 5.90
CA PRO A 258 -24.76 18.91 5.03
C PRO A 258 -24.02 17.67 5.60
N MET A 259 -23.72 17.61 6.90
CA MET A 259 -22.97 16.48 7.50
C MET A 259 -23.63 15.12 7.20
N GLN A 260 -22.82 14.14 6.76
CA GLN A 260 -23.28 12.79 6.39
C GLN A 260 -22.61 11.68 7.19
N GLY A 261 -21.47 11.96 7.82
CA GLY A 261 -20.89 11.03 8.79
C GLY A 261 -19.88 11.68 9.71
N ILE A 262 -19.74 11.15 10.92
CA ILE A 262 -18.73 11.63 11.85
C ILE A 262 -17.98 10.47 12.51
N VAL A 263 -16.71 10.71 12.84
CA VAL A 263 -15.96 9.91 13.80
C VAL A 263 -16.08 10.58 15.15
N LEU A 264 -16.74 9.91 16.10
CA LEU A 264 -16.87 10.36 17.47
C LEU A 264 -15.76 9.72 18.31
N GLU A 265 -14.82 10.52 18.80
CA GLU A 265 -13.80 10.05 19.73
C GLU A 265 -14.33 10.09 21.17
N THR A 266 -14.51 8.91 21.77
CA THR A 266 -15.10 8.71 23.09
C THR A 266 -14.07 8.20 24.11
N TYR A 267 -14.45 8.12 25.39
CA TYR A 267 -13.52 7.81 26.46
C TYR A 267 -13.24 6.31 26.59
N GLY A 268 -12.01 5.95 26.98
CA GLY A 268 -11.66 4.60 27.40
C GLY A 268 -12.02 3.54 26.36
N SER A 269 -12.84 2.56 26.74
CA SER A 269 -13.28 1.47 25.85
C SER A 269 -14.44 1.84 24.92
N GLY A 270 -14.70 3.13 24.68
CA GLY A 270 -15.78 3.57 23.79
C GLY A 270 -16.99 4.19 24.48
N ASN A 271 -16.80 4.86 25.62
CA ASN A 271 -17.85 5.25 26.54
C ASN A 271 -18.24 6.73 26.40
N ALA A 272 -19.52 7.03 26.54
CA ALA A 272 -20.05 8.39 26.66
C ALA A 272 -20.86 8.57 27.97
N PRO A 273 -21.14 9.81 28.41
CA PRO A 273 -21.99 10.06 29.58
C PRO A 273 -23.40 9.47 29.37
N ASP A 274 -23.79 8.49 30.19
CA ASP A 274 -25.11 7.85 30.17
C ASP A 274 -26.17 8.62 30.97
N ASN A 275 -25.74 9.48 31.89
CA ASN A 275 -26.57 10.41 32.64
C ASN A 275 -26.97 11.69 31.86
N ARG A 276 -26.68 11.75 30.55
CA ARG A 276 -26.96 12.89 29.68
C ARG A 276 -27.91 12.48 28.54
N PRO A 277 -29.22 12.34 28.83
CA PRO A 277 -30.19 11.94 27.82
C PRO A 277 -30.32 12.97 26.69
N ASP A 278 -30.08 14.24 26.99
CA ASP A 278 -30.04 15.32 26.00
C ASP A 278 -28.94 15.11 24.96
N LEU A 279 -27.76 14.65 25.37
CA LEU A 279 -26.65 14.34 24.46
C LEU A 279 -26.96 13.11 23.59
N LEU A 280 -27.47 12.04 24.20
CA LEU A 280 -27.82 10.80 23.49
C LEU A 280 -28.95 11.04 22.48
N ALA A 281 -29.90 11.93 22.80
CA ALA A 281 -30.97 12.31 21.88
C ALA A 281 -30.44 13.01 20.62
N GLU A 282 -29.43 13.89 20.72
CA GLU A 282 -28.82 14.52 19.52
C GLU A 282 -28.12 13.49 18.64
N LEU A 283 -27.38 12.55 19.24
CA LEU A 283 -26.71 11.48 18.51
C LEU A 283 -27.71 10.56 17.81
N LYS A 284 -28.79 10.19 18.50
CA LYS A 284 -29.86 9.36 17.94
C LYS A 284 -30.62 10.07 16.83
N ALA A 285 -30.93 11.36 17.00
CA ALA A 285 -31.58 12.16 15.97
C ALA A 285 -30.71 12.23 14.69
N ALA A 286 -29.39 12.38 14.84
CA ALA A 286 -28.48 12.36 13.71
C ALA A 286 -28.44 11.00 13.00
N THR A 287 -28.32 9.89 13.74
CA THR A 287 -28.32 8.55 13.14
C THR A 287 -29.65 8.21 12.45
N ASP A 288 -30.78 8.65 13.01
CA ASP A 288 -32.11 8.53 12.42
C ASP A 288 -32.27 9.37 11.15
N SER A 289 -31.61 10.53 11.08
CA SER A 289 -31.55 11.38 9.88
C SER A 289 -30.60 10.83 8.79
N GLY A 290 -29.93 9.72 9.05
CA GLY A 290 -29.06 9.03 8.09
C GLY A 290 -27.57 9.35 8.23
N VAL A 291 -27.15 10.11 9.25
CA VAL A 291 -25.74 10.37 9.54
C VAL A 291 -25.08 9.09 10.09
N ILE A 292 -23.99 8.64 9.46
CA ILE A 292 -23.22 7.50 9.97
C ILE A 292 -22.24 7.99 11.04
N ILE A 293 -22.36 7.47 12.26
CA ILE A 293 -21.46 7.83 13.37
C ILE A 293 -20.60 6.63 13.75
N ILE A 294 -19.28 6.78 13.61
CA ILE A 294 -18.29 5.78 14.01
C ILE A 294 -17.72 6.14 15.38
N ASN A 295 -17.87 5.26 16.36
CA ASN A 295 -17.31 5.43 17.70
C ASN A 295 -15.86 4.93 17.73
N CYS A 296 -14.90 5.83 17.92
CA CYS A 296 -13.49 5.55 18.13
C CYS A 296 -13.08 5.90 19.56
N THR A 297 -12.06 5.21 20.10
CA THR A 297 -11.51 5.58 21.41
C THR A 297 -10.52 6.73 21.27
N GLN A 298 -10.51 7.64 22.26
CA GLN A 298 -9.47 8.66 22.43
C GLN A 298 -8.13 8.07 22.88
N CYS A 299 -8.12 6.84 23.40
CA CYS A 299 -6.92 6.18 23.87
C CYS A 299 -6.04 5.80 22.68
N LEU A 300 -4.73 6.05 22.80
CA LEU A 300 -3.77 5.70 21.75
C LEU A 300 -3.81 4.20 21.41
N ARG A 301 -4.01 3.34 22.40
CA ARG A 301 -4.08 1.87 22.24
C ARG A 301 -5.36 1.33 22.85
N GLY A 302 -5.97 0.34 22.19
CA GLY A 302 -7.19 -0.31 22.67
C GLY A 302 -8.20 -0.54 21.56
N THR A 303 -9.35 -1.09 21.93
CA THR A 303 -10.51 -1.28 21.06
C THR A 303 -11.76 -0.73 21.74
N VAL A 304 -12.66 -0.18 20.95
CA VAL A 304 -14.04 0.08 21.38
C VAL A 304 -14.75 -1.25 21.65
N SER A 305 -15.39 -1.36 22.81
CA SER A 305 -16.11 -2.55 23.27
C SER A 305 -17.45 -2.17 23.90
N ALA A 306 -18.47 -2.97 23.62
CA ALA A 306 -19.82 -2.83 24.18
C ALA A 306 -19.98 -3.39 25.61
N SER A 307 -18.88 -3.75 26.28
CA SER A 307 -18.91 -4.44 27.57
C SER A 307 -19.46 -3.59 28.73
N TYR A 308 -19.47 -2.27 28.60
CA TYR A 308 -19.93 -1.34 29.65
C TYR A 308 -21.30 -0.75 29.31
N ALA A 309 -22.09 -0.42 30.33
CA ALA A 309 -23.41 0.21 30.18
C ALA A 309 -23.32 1.51 29.34
N THR A 310 -22.30 2.33 29.58
CA THR A 310 -21.98 3.57 28.85
C THR A 310 -21.55 3.35 27.39
N GLY A 311 -21.14 2.15 27.02
CA GLY A 311 -20.89 1.76 25.63
C GLY A 311 -22.15 1.24 24.93
N LYS A 312 -23.04 0.56 25.66
CA LYS A 312 -24.33 0.06 25.13
C LYS A 312 -25.26 1.19 24.70
N VAL A 313 -25.35 2.26 25.49
CA VAL A 313 -26.19 3.42 25.17
C VAL A 313 -25.83 4.07 23.82
N LEU A 314 -24.56 4.04 23.42
CA LEU A 314 -24.13 4.53 22.10
C LEU A 314 -24.55 3.60 20.96
N MET A 315 -24.51 2.28 21.18
CA MET A 315 -25.01 1.33 20.18
C MET A 315 -26.53 1.44 20.02
N GLU A 316 -27.26 1.62 21.12
CA GLU A 316 -28.70 1.90 21.12
C GLU A 316 -29.03 3.22 20.42
N ALA A 317 -28.14 4.22 20.53
CA ALA A 317 -28.21 5.47 19.78
C ALA A 317 -27.85 5.32 18.28
N GLY A 318 -27.52 4.11 17.81
CA GLY A 318 -27.25 3.81 16.39
C GLY A 318 -25.80 4.00 15.94
N LEU A 319 -24.85 4.19 16.87
CA LEU A 319 -23.43 4.32 16.53
C LEU A 319 -22.81 2.97 16.18
N ILE A 320 -21.86 2.99 15.24
CA ILE A 320 -21.08 1.82 14.83
C ILE A 320 -19.76 1.81 15.60
N ALA A 321 -19.38 0.67 16.18
CA ALA A 321 -18.10 0.52 16.84
C ALA A 321 -16.94 0.58 15.81
N GLY A 322 -16.02 1.52 15.98
CA GLY A 322 -14.80 1.66 15.17
C GLY A 322 -13.68 0.68 15.54
N GLY A 323 -13.93 -0.24 16.48
CA GLY A 323 -12.96 -1.23 16.97
C GLY A 323 -11.65 -0.61 17.41
N ASP A 324 -10.55 -1.05 16.79
CA ASP A 324 -9.18 -0.61 17.09
C ASP A 324 -8.58 0.31 15.99
N MET A 325 -9.43 0.89 15.13
CA MET A 325 -9.01 1.87 14.11
C MET A 325 -8.49 3.15 14.75
N THR A 326 -7.50 3.76 14.10
CA THR A 326 -7.10 5.13 14.42
C THR A 326 -8.17 6.12 13.89
N PRO A 327 -8.27 7.33 14.46
CA PRO A 327 -9.21 8.34 13.96
C PRO A 327 -8.98 8.71 12.49
N GLU A 328 -7.72 8.74 12.03
CA GLU A 328 -7.36 9.02 10.63
C GLU A 328 -7.89 7.94 9.68
N ALA A 329 -7.76 6.68 10.07
CA ALA A 329 -8.27 5.54 9.31
C ALA A 329 -9.80 5.50 9.31
N ALA A 330 -10.43 5.74 10.46
CA ALA A 330 -11.89 5.78 10.57
C ALA A 330 -12.50 6.91 9.72
N LEU A 331 -11.90 8.11 9.74
CA LEU A 331 -12.38 9.25 8.97
C LEU A 331 -12.21 9.01 7.46
N SER A 332 -11.04 8.50 7.06
CA SER A 332 -10.74 8.20 5.65
C SER A 332 -11.67 7.11 5.10
N LYS A 333 -11.92 6.07 5.89
CA LYS A 333 -12.84 4.98 5.53
C LYS A 333 -14.26 5.48 5.40
N LEU A 334 -14.74 6.26 6.37
CA LEU A 334 -16.07 6.83 6.37
C LEU A 334 -16.30 7.71 5.12
N SER A 335 -15.32 8.56 4.81
CA SER A 335 -15.33 9.39 3.59
C SER A 335 -15.42 8.54 2.32
N TYR A 336 -14.62 7.48 2.24
CA TYR A 336 -14.58 6.56 1.10
C TYR A 336 -15.88 5.75 0.93
N VAL A 337 -16.42 5.17 2.01
CA VAL A 337 -17.64 4.35 1.97
C VAL A 337 -18.86 5.21 1.64
N LEU A 338 -18.96 6.42 2.22
CA LEU A 338 -20.05 7.34 1.92
C LEU A 338 -20.06 7.78 0.46
N ALA A 339 -18.90 7.86 -0.20
CA ALA A 339 -18.78 8.23 -1.61
C ALA A 339 -19.24 7.13 -2.58
N LYS A 340 -19.28 5.86 -2.15
CA LYS A 340 -19.73 4.76 -3.02
C LYS A 340 -21.22 4.89 -3.35
N LYS A 341 -21.53 5.16 -4.62
CA LYS A 341 -22.89 5.38 -5.15
C LYS A 341 -23.69 4.08 -5.32
N ASN A 342 -23.00 2.95 -5.48
CA ASN A 342 -23.59 1.63 -5.65
C ASN A 342 -24.01 0.96 -4.34
N LEU A 343 -23.81 1.62 -3.19
CA LEU A 343 -24.19 1.13 -1.88
C LEU A 343 -25.32 1.99 -1.31
N ASP A 344 -26.39 1.34 -0.84
CA ASP A 344 -27.40 2.00 -0.02
C ASP A 344 -26.87 2.25 1.41
N LEU A 345 -27.66 2.94 2.23
CA LEU A 345 -27.24 3.31 3.58
C LEU A 345 -26.95 2.09 4.48
N ASP A 346 -27.74 1.04 4.36
CA ASP A 346 -27.57 -0.17 5.17
C ASP A 346 -26.35 -0.97 4.73
N ALA A 347 -26.08 -1.07 3.44
CA ALA A 347 -24.86 -1.65 2.91
C ALA A 347 -23.63 -0.84 3.36
N LYS A 348 -23.70 0.49 3.35
CA LYS A 348 -22.63 1.36 3.89
C LYS A 348 -22.37 1.08 5.37
N LYS A 349 -23.42 1.01 6.20
CA LYS A 349 -23.29 0.65 7.63
C LYS A 349 -22.68 -0.74 7.82
N LYS A 350 -23.07 -1.73 6.99
CA LYS A 350 -22.48 -3.07 7.01
C LYS A 350 -21.00 -3.04 6.64
N VAL A 351 -20.61 -2.36 5.56
CA VAL A 351 -19.19 -2.24 5.16
C VAL A 351 -18.38 -1.60 6.29
N GLU A 352 -18.93 -0.59 6.96
CA GLU A 352 -18.28 0.01 8.12
C GLU A 352 -18.04 -0.99 9.25
N PHE A 353 -19.02 -1.86 9.51
CA PHE A 353 -18.92 -2.92 10.53
C PHE A 353 -17.97 -4.08 10.13
N TYR A 354 -18.05 -4.59 8.90
CA TYR A 354 -17.36 -5.82 8.48
C TYR A 354 -15.85 -5.65 8.28
N PHE A 355 -15.36 -4.46 7.91
CA PHE A 355 -13.92 -4.23 7.78
C PHE A 355 -13.17 -4.37 9.13
N LEU A 356 -13.91 -4.34 10.25
CA LEU A 356 -13.42 -4.57 11.60
C LEU A 356 -13.12 -6.06 11.90
N MET A 357 -13.82 -6.97 11.23
CA MET A 357 -13.86 -8.41 11.56
C MET A 357 -12.76 -9.24 10.87
N LEU A 358 -12.10 -8.71 9.83
CA LEU A 358 -11.04 -9.42 9.08
C LEU A 358 -9.82 -9.84 9.92
N ARG A 359 -9.76 -9.48 11.21
CA ARG A 359 -8.74 -9.97 12.16
C ARG A 359 -9.28 -10.85 13.30
N LYS A 360 -10.58 -10.88 13.54
CA LYS A 360 -11.13 -11.63 14.69
C LYS A 360 -11.23 -13.12 14.39
N ALA A 361 -11.42 -13.48 13.12
CA ALA A 361 -11.51 -14.88 12.68
C ALA A 361 -10.15 -15.62 12.69
N GLU A 362 -9.02 -14.92 12.57
CA GLU A 362 -7.68 -15.57 12.57
C GLU A 362 -7.03 -15.66 13.95
N ARG A 363 -7.64 -15.07 15.01
CA ARG A 363 -7.05 -15.03 16.36
C ARG A 363 -7.65 -15.98 17.39
N MET A 364 -8.61 -16.83 17.01
CA MET A 364 -9.09 -17.90 17.89
C MET A 364 -8.51 -19.25 17.49
N ALA A 365 -7.22 -19.46 17.77
CA ALA A 365 -6.64 -20.73 18.22
C ALA A 365 -5.11 -20.68 18.26
N VAL A 366 -4.49 -20.11 19.31
CA VAL A 366 -3.34 -20.76 19.96
C VAL A 366 -3.29 -20.32 21.42
N SER A 367 -3.53 -21.26 22.33
CA SER A 367 -3.45 -21.05 23.79
C SER A 367 -2.01 -20.77 24.23
N LYS A 368 -1.84 -19.80 25.13
CA LYS A 368 -0.56 -19.25 25.65
C LYS A 368 0.30 -20.21 26.51
N VAL A 369 0.17 -21.53 26.36
CA VAL A 369 0.91 -22.51 27.19
C VAL A 369 1.97 -23.30 26.38
N PHE A 370 2.04 -23.11 25.05
CA PHE A 370 2.92 -23.92 24.18
C PHE A 370 4.21 -23.22 23.70
N CYS A 371 4.62 -22.11 24.33
CA CYS A 371 5.55 -21.14 23.72
C CYS A 371 7.06 -21.51 23.79
N PHE A 372 7.47 -22.59 24.44
CA PHE A 372 8.91 -22.90 24.62
C PHE A 372 9.44 -24.09 23.77
N PHE A 373 8.56 -24.93 23.21
CA PHE A 373 8.95 -26.06 22.34
C PHE A 373 8.68 -25.83 20.84
N LEU A 374 8.02 -24.73 20.47
CA LEU A 374 7.52 -24.46 19.10
C LEU A 374 8.51 -23.74 18.17
N CYS A 375 9.45 -22.94 18.69
CA CYS A 375 10.34 -22.12 17.84
C CYS A 375 11.20 -22.95 16.87
N THR A 376 11.58 -24.18 17.23
CA THR A 376 12.37 -25.06 16.37
C THR A 376 11.53 -25.68 15.24
N LEU A 377 10.23 -25.90 15.45
CA LEU A 377 9.31 -26.43 14.44
C LEU A 377 8.85 -25.35 13.45
N GLU A 378 8.64 -24.11 13.91
CA GLU A 378 8.26 -22.99 13.05
C GLU A 378 9.37 -22.62 12.06
N ALA A 379 10.62 -22.53 12.50
CA ALA A 379 11.75 -22.24 11.61
C ALA A 379 11.98 -23.34 10.54
N ILE A 380 11.78 -24.61 10.91
CA ILE A 380 11.85 -25.73 9.96
C ILE A 380 10.68 -25.68 8.97
N ARG A 381 9.47 -25.39 9.46
CA ARG A 381 8.28 -25.21 8.62
C ARG A 381 8.50 -24.08 7.62
N ASP A 382 8.99 -22.93 8.05
CA ASP A 382 9.18 -21.76 7.18
C ASP A 382 10.27 -22.00 6.13
N ALA A 383 11.27 -22.82 6.43
CA ALA A 383 12.29 -23.23 5.46
C ALA A 383 11.78 -24.27 4.44
N LEU A 384 10.92 -25.21 4.86
CA LEU A 384 10.42 -26.30 4.01
C LEU A 384 9.15 -25.92 3.23
N THR A 385 8.39 -24.96 3.72
CA THR A 385 7.09 -24.57 3.12
C THR A 385 7.22 -24.07 1.68
N PRO A 386 8.14 -23.14 1.33
CA PRO A 386 8.23 -22.66 -0.05
C PRO A 386 8.60 -23.77 -1.05
N PRO A 387 9.59 -24.65 -0.78
CA PRO A 387 9.86 -25.79 -1.65
C PRO A 387 8.68 -26.78 -1.78
N LEU A 388 7.98 -27.10 -0.69
CA LEU A 388 6.84 -28.04 -0.72
C LEU A 388 5.66 -27.48 -1.51
N THR A 389 5.31 -26.21 -1.28
CA THR A 389 4.23 -25.54 -2.02
C THR A 389 4.58 -25.38 -3.50
N CYS A 390 5.85 -25.13 -3.83
CA CYS A 390 6.32 -25.14 -5.23
C CYS A 390 6.24 -26.54 -5.86
N ALA A 391 6.55 -27.60 -5.12
CA ALA A 391 6.44 -28.97 -5.60
C ALA A 391 4.98 -29.36 -5.86
N ALA A 392 4.06 -29.05 -4.93
CA ALA A 392 2.62 -29.26 -5.11
C ALA A 392 2.09 -28.49 -6.33
N ALA A 393 2.51 -27.23 -6.49
CA ALA A 393 2.16 -26.42 -7.65
C ALA A 393 2.70 -27.00 -8.97
N ARG A 394 3.88 -27.66 -8.96
CA ARG A 394 4.47 -28.30 -10.16
C ARG A 394 3.66 -29.49 -10.65
N ILE A 395 3.15 -30.31 -9.73
CA ILE A 395 2.36 -31.50 -10.08
C ILE A 395 0.88 -31.20 -10.33
N GLY A 396 0.45 -29.96 -10.06
CA GLY A 396 -0.95 -29.56 -10.25
C GLY A 396 -1.87 -29.90 -9.07
N ASP A 397 -1.32 -30.21 -7.90
CA ASP A 397 -2.05 -30.75 -6.76
C ASP A 397 -2.61 -29.62 -5.87
N ILE A 398 -3.90 -29.32 -6.08
CA ILE A 398 -4.62 -28.30 -5.31
C ILE A 398 -4.92 -28.81 -3.90
N ASP A 399 -5.20 -30.10 -3.73
CA ASP A 399 -5.56 -30.68 -2.43
C ASP A 399 -4.37 -30.62 -1.47
N ALA A 400 -3.15 -30.88 -1.97
CA ALA A 400 -1.92 -30.67 -1.20
C ALA A 400 -1.68 -29.20 -0.84
N LEU A 401 -1.97 -28.26 -1.75
CA LEU A 401 -1.86 -26.82 -1.45
C LEU A 401 -2.89 -26.37 -0.41
N GLU A 402 -4.09 -26.93 -0.42
CA GLU A 402 -5.13 -26.70 0.58
C GLU A 402 -4.71 -27.24 1.94
N ALA A 403 -4.26 -28.49 2.01
CA ALA A 403 -3.75 -29.09 3.25
C ALA A 403 -2.56 -28.30 3.83
N LEU A 404 -1.61 -27.87 3.00
CA LEU A 404 -0.47 -27.04 3.43
C LEU A 404 -0.96 -25.72 4.04
N LYS A 405 -1.92 -25.07 3.40
CA LYS A 405 -2.51 -23.81 3.87
C LYS A 405 -3.24 -23.99 5.20
N GLU A 406 -4.00 -25.08 5.37
CA GLU A 406 -4.67 -25.41 6.64
C GLU A 406 -3.68 -25.63 7.79
N MET A 407 -2.46 -26.11 7.50
CA MET A 407 -1.36 -26.22 8.47
C MET A 407 -0.67 -24.87 8.78
N GLY A 408 -1.18 -23.75 8.25
CA GLY A 408 -0.63 -22.41 8.44
C GLY A 408 0.49 -22.03 7.46
N SER A 409 0.65 -22.76 6.36
CA SER A 409 1.67 -22.44 5.34
C SER A 409 1.31 -21.19 4.55
N ASN A 410 2.28 -20.29 4.37
CA ASN A 410 2.13 -19.12 3.51
C ASN A 410 2.43 -19.48 2.04
N LEU A 411 1.38 -19.61 1.22
CA LEU A 411 1.49 -19.96 -0.21
C LEU A 411 2.09 -18.83 -1.09
N CYS A 412 2.43 -17.68 -0.51
CA CYS A 412 2.97 -16.53 -1.25
C CYS A 412 4.49 -16.41 -1.17
N LEU A 413 5.16 -17.27 -0.39
CA LEU A 413 6.61 -17.23 -0.22
C LEU A 413 7.33 -17.89 -1.39
N GLY A 414 8.53 -17.39 -1.69
CA GLY A 414 9.40 -17.93 -2.73
C GLY A 414 10.38 -18.96 -2.18
N ASP A 415 10.81 -19.90 -3.02
CA ASP A 415 11.92 -20.81 -2.75
C ASP A 415 13.29 -20.08 -2.78
N TYR A 416 14.39 -20.83 -2.71
CA TYR A 416 15.76 -20.30 -2.74
C TYR A 416 16.10 -19.53 -4.02
N ASP A 417 15.38 -19.78 -5.11
CA ASP A 417 15.49 -19.06 -6.37
C ASP A 417 14.53 -17.87 -6.46
N GLY A 418 13.78 -17.58 -5.39
CA GLY A 418 12.75 -16.55 -5.35
C GLY A 418 11.48 -16.93 -6.13
N ARG A 419 11.35 -18.19 -6.58
CA ARG A 419 10.16 -18.67 -7.29
C ARG A 419 9.07 -18.98 -6.29
N THR A 420 7.92 -18.33 -6.48
CA THR A 420 6.71 -18.65 -5.72
C THR A 420 5.97 -19.83 -6.36
N PRO A 421 5.04 -20.48 -5.65
CA PRO A 421 4.16 -21.51 -6.23
C PRO A 421 3.46 -21.04 -7.50
N LEU A 422 3.15 -19.73 -7.60
CA LEU A 422 2.52 -19.13 -8.77
C LEU A 422 3.48 -19.11 -9.99
N HIS A 423 4.78 -18.90 -9.78
CA HIS A 423 5.76 -19.02 -10.87
C HIS A 423 5.79 -20.43 -11.44
N VAL A 424 5.76 -21.43 -10.57
CA VAL A 424 5.85 -22.84 -10.96
C VAL A 424 4.56 -23.28 -11.65
N ALA A 425 3.39 -22.98 -11.08
CA ALA A 425 2.11 -23.29 -11.71
C ALA A 425 1.96 -22.60 -13.08
N ALA A 426 2.47 -21.37 -13.22
CA ALA A 426 2.44 -20.65 -14.48
C ALA A 426 3.42 -21.22 -15.51
N CYS A 427 4.58 -21.71 -15.06
CA CYS A 427 5.59 -22.39 -15.87
C CYS A 427 5.12 -23.74 -16.41
N GLU A 428 4.30 -24.47 -15.65
CA GLU A 428 3.77 -25.80 -16.03
C GLU A 428 2.38 -25.73 -16.71
N GLY A 429 1.75 -24.56 -16.73
CA GLY A 429 0.46 -24.35 -17.38
C GLY A 429 -0.76 -24.81 -16.57
N HIS A 430 -0.60 -25.04 -15.26
CA HIS A 430 -1.67 -25.53 -14.37
C HIS A 430 -2.70 -24.44 -14.06
N PHE A 431 -3.61 -24.17 -15.00
CA PHE A 431 -4.59 -23.09 -14.93
C PHE A 431 -5.39 -23.06 -13.61
N LYS A 432 -5.89 -24.22 -13.16
CA LYS A 432 -6.67 -24.31 -11.91
C LYS A 432 -5.85 -23.96 -10.67
N VAL A 433 -4.57 -24.38 -10.63
CA VAL A 433 -3.65 -24.01 -9.55
C VAL A 433 -3.34 -22.52 -9.58
N VAL A 434 -3.11 -21.95 -10.76
CA VAL A 434 -2.92 -20.50 -10.93
C VAL A 434 -4.13 -19.74 -10.38
N GLN A 435 -5.35 -20.15 -10.75
CA GLN A 435 -6.57 -19.53 -10.25
C GLN A 435 -6.71 -19.65 -8.73
N TYR A 436 -6.43 -20.82 -8.16
CA TYR A 436 -6.46 -21.07 -6.72
C TYR A 436 -5.45 -20.19 -5.97
N LEU A 437 -4.20 -20.09 -6.46
CA LEU A 437 -3.17 -19.28 -5.81
C LEU A 437 -3.51 -17.78 -5.85
N LEU A 438 -4.06 -17.29 -6.96
CA LEU A 438 -4.50 -15.89 -7.11
C LEU A 438 -5.67 -15.56 -6.17
N SER A 439 -6.65 -16.47 -6.01
CA SER A 439 -7.74 -16.27 -5.03
C SER A 439 -7.27 -16.30 -3.58
N HIS A 440 -6.03 -16.75 -3.33
CA HIS A 440 -5.38 -16.81 -2.02
C HIS A 440 -4.24 -15.80 -1.85
N GLY A 441 -4.24 -14.72 -2.65
CA GLY A 441 -3.38 -13.56 -2.44
C GLY A 441 -1.96 -13.68 -3.03
N ALA A 442 -1.70 -14.70 -3.85
CA ALA A 442 -0.42 -14.80 -4.57
C ALA A 442 -0.22 -13.59 -5.49
N SER A 443 0.95 -12.94 -5.38
CA SER A 443 1.25 -11.75 -6.18
C SER A 443 1.80 -12.11 -7.56
N VAL A 444 1.28 -11.46 -8.59
CA VAL A 444 1.73 -11.56 -9.97
C VAL A 444 3.00 -10.73 -10.28
N TYR A 445 3.45 -9.91 -9.32
CA TYR A 445 4.54 -8.95 -9.51
C TYR A 445 5.87 -9.40 -8.90
N VAL A 446 5.88 -10.55 -8.20
CA VAL A 446 7.13 -11.10 -7.64
C VAL A 446 8.04 -11.51 -8.80
N LYS A 447 9.33 -11.20 -8.65
CA LYS A 447 10.39 -11.57 -9.59
C LYS A 447 11.27 -12.63 -8.96
N ASP A 448 11.55 -13.70 -9.70
CA ASP A 448 12.53 -14.70 -9.29
C ASP A 448 13.98 -14.19 -9.44
N ARG A 449 14.97 -15.04 -9.16
CA ARG A 449 16.40 -14.69 -9.25
C ARG A 449 16.88 -14.29 -10.65
N TYR A 450 16.13 -14.66 -11.69
CA TYR A 450 16.42 -14.33 -13.08
C TYR A 450 15.71 -13.04 -13.51
N GLY A 451 14.84 -12.49 -12.65
CA GLY A 451 14.03 -11.32 -12.93
C GLY A 451 12.70 -11.64 -13.59
N ASP A 452 12.35 -12.93 -13.72
CA ASP A 452 11.13 -13.37 -14.36
C ASP A 452 9.94 -13.29 -13.40
N THR A 453 8.80 -12.85 -13.93
CA THR A 453 7.51 -12.87 -13.23
C THR A 453 6.74 -14.14 -13.60
N PRO A 454 5.64 -14.50 -12.89
CA PRO A 454 4.77 -15.59 -13.32
C PRO A 454 4.26 -15.42 -14.76
N LEU A 455 4.01 -14.17 -15.21
CA LEU A 455 3.61 -13.89 -16.58
C LEU A 455 4.73 -14.21 -17.58
N SER A 456 5.97 -13.81 -17.27
CA SER A 456 7.15 -14.12 -18.08
C SER A 456 7.33 -15.62 -18.26
N ASN A 457 7.17 -16.40 -17.18
CA ASN A 457 7.22 -17.86 -17.25
C ASN A 457 6.10 -18.43 -18.14
N ALA A 458 4.85 -18.00 -17.94
CA ALA A 458 3.72 -18.49 -18.76
C ALA A 458 3.91 -18.21 -20.27
N VAL A 459 4.48 -17.05 -20.62
CA VAL A 459 4.80 -16.69 -22.02
C VAL A 459 5.94 -17.55 -22.58
N ARG A 460 7.01 -17.72 -21.81
CA ARG A 460 8.18 -18.51 -22.21
C ARG A 460 7.83 -19.97 -22.48
N PHE A 461 6.91 -20.54 -21.68
CA PHE A 461 6.46 -21.93 -21.78
C PHE A 461 5.16 -22.11 -22.58
N ARG A 462 4.70 -21.07 -23.28
CA ARG A 462 3.57 -21.10 -24.22
C ARG A 462 2.19 -21.45 -23.62
N HIS A 463 1.94 -21.06 -22.37
CA HIS A 463 0.66 -21.32 -21.69
C HIS A 463 -0.37 -20.19 -21.88
N LYS A 464 -1.00 -20.15 -23.06
CA LYS A 464 -1.93 -19.10 -23.51
C LYS A 464 -3.05 -18.75 -22.52
N ASP A 465 -3.73 -19.75 -21.95
CA ASP A 465 -4.85 -19.50 -21.03
C ASP A 465 -4.39 -18.95 -19.67
N VAL A 466 -3.22 -19.36 -19.21
CA VAL A 466 -2.58 -18.79 -18.01
C VAL A 466 -2.18 -17.34 -18.27
N VAL A 467 -1.62 -17.03 -19.44
CA VAL A 467 -1.27 -15.64 -19.83
C VAL A 467 -2.51 -14.75 -19.78
N LYS A 468 -3.64 -15.19 -20.36
CA LYS A 468 -4.91 -14.45 -20.32
C LYS A 468 -5.37 -14.20 -18.88
N LEU A 469 -5.31 -15.22 -18.02
CA LEU A 469 -5.71 -15.11 -16.62
C LEU A 469 -4.82 -14.11 -15.85
N LEU A 470 -3.49 -14.22 -15.98
CA LEU A 470 -2.54 -13.33 -15.32
C LEU A 470 -2.69 -11.87 -15.80
N ARG A 471 -2.93 -11.65 -17.09
CA ARG A 471 -3.19 -10.31 -17.64
C ARG A 471 -4.47 -9.71 -17.07
N LYS A 472 -5.53 -10.52 -16.92
CA LYS A 472 -6.80 -10.10 -16.30
C LYS A 472 -6.61 -9.66 -14.84
N THR A 473 -5.68 -10.25 -14.11
CA THR A 473 -5.36 -9.86 -12.72
C THR A 473 -4.36 -8.71 -12.61
N GLY A 474 -3.94 -8.12 -13.74
CA GLY A 474 -3.07 -6.95 -13.79
C GLY A 474 -1.59 -7.25 -14.00
N ALA A 475 -1.19 -8.51 -14.18
CA ALA A 475 0.18 -8.84 -14.54
C ALA A 475 0.59 -8.13 -15.85
N HIS A 476 1.81 -7.65 -15.92
CA HIS A 476 2.35 -6.95 -17.10
C HIS A 476 3.85 -7.11 -17.15
N PHE A 477 4.40 -6.96 -18.35
CA PHE A 477 5.85 -6.91 -18.53
C PHE A 477 6.43 -5.62 -17.99
N SER A 478 7.66 -5.71 -17.49
CA SER A 478 8.45 -4.52 -17.18
C SER A 478 8.75 -3.73 -18.45
N ARG A 479 9.13 -2.47 -18.28
CA ARG A 479 9.60 -1.66 -19.40
C ARG A 479 10.74 -2.35 -20.14
N ASP A 480 11.75 -2.84 -19.43
CA ASP A 480 12.92 -3.48 -20.04
C ASP A 480 12.52 -4.72 -20.87
N GLN A 481 11.60 -5.54 -20.37
CA GLN A 481 11.07 -6.70 -21.10
C GLN A 481 10.34 -6.29 -22.38
N LEU A 482 9.58 -5.19 -22.35
CA LEU A 482 8.92 -4.65 -23.54
C LEU A 482 9.91 -4.02 -24.53
N GLU A 483 11.03 -3.47 -24.04
CA GLU A 483 12.08 -2.96 -24.91
C GLU A 483 12.79 -4.09 -25.65
N GLU A 484 13.04 -5.22 -24.98
CA GLU A 484 13.65 -6.44 -25.55
C GLU A 484 12.68 -7.29 -26.39
N ALA A 485 11.37 -7.14 -26.17
CA ALA A 485 10.33 -7.93 -26.85
C ALA A 485 10.41 -7.89 -28.37
N GLY A 486 10.84 -6.77 -28.96
CA GLY A 486 10.92 -6.62 -30.43
C GLY A 486 11.85 -7.66 -31.08
N THR A 487 12.97 -7.98 -30.43
CA THR A 487 13.92 -9.00 -30.93
C THR A 487 13.29 -10.39 -30.89
N GLU A 488 12.60 -10.73 -29.81
CA GLU A 488 11.92 -12.02 -29.69
C GLU A 488 10.78 -12.13 -30.71
N LEU A 489 9.96 -11.08 -30.87
CA LEU A 489 8.88 -11.05 -31.86
C LEU A 489 9.41 -11.25 -33.30
N CYS A 490 10.54 -10.62 -33.65
CA CYS A 490 11.19 -10.83 -34.94
C CYS A 490 11.68 -12.28 -35.12
N SER A 491 12.24 -12.88 -34.07
CA SER A 491 12.67 -14.28 -34.07
C SER A 491 11.50 -15.24 -34.31
N LEU A 492 10.36 -15.01 -33.63
CA LEU A 492 9.14 -15.81 -33.79
C LEU A 492 8.51 -15.64 -35.17
N ALA A 493 8.54 -14.42 -35.72
CA ALA A 493 8.09 -14.17 -37.08
C ALA A 493 8.96 -14.90 -38.11
N ALA A 494 10.28 -14.88 -37.94
CA ALA A 494 11.22 -15.60 -38.82
C ALA A 494 11.03 -17.12 -38.80
N SER A 495 10.64 -17.69 -37.65
CA SER A 495 10.38 -19.13 -37.52
C SER A 495 8.95 -19.53 -37.92
N GLY A 496 8.07 -18.56 -38.20
CA GLY A 496 6.65 -18.81 -38.48
C GLY A 496 5.83 -19.25 -37.25
N ASP A 497 6.33 -19.00 -36.02
CA ASP A 497 5.64 -19.33 -34.76
C ASP A 497 4.49 -18.33 -34.47
N LEU A 498 3.36 -18.53 -35.16
CA LEU A 498 2.16 -17.70 -35.00
C LEU A 498 1.58 -17.79 -33.58
N ASP A 499 1.62 -18.96 -32.96
CA ASP A 499 1.11 -19.17 -31.59
C ASP A 499 1.97 -18.39 -30.58
N GLY A 500 3.29 -18.41 -30.74
CA GLY A 500 4.22 -17.60 -29.96
C GLY A 500 3.95 -16.10 -30.10
N LEU A 501 3.79 -15.60 -31.34
CA LEU A 501 3.44 -14.19 -31.59
C LEU A 501 2.13 -13.79 -30.91
N GLU A 502 1.11 -14.64 -30.99
CA GLU A 502 -0.18 -14.38 -30.33
C GLU A 502 -0.02 -14.32 -28.81
N ILE A 503 0.75 -15.23 -28.20
CA ILE A 503 0.99 -15.26 -26.75
C ILE A 503 1.73 -14.00 -26.28
N TRP A 504 2.74 -13.54 -27.00
CA TRP A 504 3.44 -12.29 -26.69
C TRP A 504 2.52 -11.08 -26.83
N CYS A 505 1.67 -11.05 -27.85
CA CYS A 505 0.66 -10.00 -28.03
C CYS A 505 -0.36 -10.01 -26.88
N LEU A 506 -0.87 -11.18 -26.48
CA LEU A 506 -1.76 -11.33 -25.32
C LEU A 506 -1.12 -10.84 -24.02
N ALA A 507 0.19 -11.04 -23.86
CA ALA A 507 0.96 -10.55 -22.73
C ALA A 507 1.20 -9.03 -22.75
N GLY A 508 0.84 -8.35 -23.84
CA GLY A 508 0.93 -6.89 -23.98
C GLY A 508 2.12 -6.38 -24.79
N ALA A 509 2.82 -7.25 -25.53
CA ALA A 509 3.87 -6.83 -26.45
C ALA A 509 3.28 -6.19 -27.73
N ASP A 510 3.94 -5.14 -28.22
CA ASP A 510 3.57 -4.47 -29.48
C ASP A 510 4.32 -5.09 -30.65
N LEU A 511 3.60 -5.58 -31.66
CA LEU A 511 4.18 -6.17 -32.88
C LEU A 511 4.97 -5.15 -33.72
N ASN A 512 4.74 -3.86 -33.51
CA ASN A 512 5.48 -2.78 -34.17
C ASN A 512 6.75 -2.40 -33.41
N ARG A 513 7.07 -3.09 -32.31
CA ARG A 513 8.32 -2.88 -31.59
C ARG A 513 9.49 -3.35 -32.47
N PRO A 514 10.45 -2.48 -32.81
CA PRO A 514 11.59 -2.89 -33.61
C PRO A 514 12.51 -3.82 -32.81
N GLY A 515 13.05 -4.83 -33.48
CA GLY A 515 14.15 -5.65 -32.97
C GLY A 515 15.48 -4.89 -32.97
N TYR A 516 16.55 -5.60 -32.59
CA TYR A 516 17.90 -5.03 -32.53
C TYR A 516 18.43 -4.50 -33.88
N ASP A 517 17.92 -5.03 -35.00
CA ASP A 517 18.28 -4.64 -36.37
C ASP A 517 17.37 -3.54 -36.94
N GLY A 518 16.42 -3.04 -36.15
CA GLY A 518 15.47 -2.00 -36.52
C GLY A 518 14.25 -2.50 -37.29
N LYS A 519 14.17 -3.79 -37.64
CA LYS A 519 13.00 -4.37 -38.30
C LYS A 519 11.89 -4.64 -37.31
N ILE A 520 10.64 -4.59 -37.77
CA ILE A 520 9.49 -5.05 -36.97
C ILE A 520 9.09 -6.47 -37.36
N ALA A 521 8.39 -7.18 -36.47
CA ALA A 521 8.03 -8.58 -36.69
C ALA A 521 7.30 -8.81 -38.03
N VAL A 522 6.43 -7.89 -38.43
CA VAL A 522 5.68 -7.98 -39.70
C VAL A 522 6.59 -7.87 -40.93
N GLU A 523 7.68 -7.12 -40.87
CA GLU A 523 8.64 -6.97 -41.98
C GLU A 523 9.52 -8.21 -42.15
N VAL A 524 9.71 -8.99 -41.08
CA VAL A 524 10.49 -10.22 -41.11
C VAL A 524 9.74 -11.35 -41.82
N VAL A 525 8.42 -11.27 -41.92
CA VAL A 525 7.57 -12.23 -42.66
C VAL A 525 7.73 -12.10 -44.19
N GLY A 526 8.62 -11.23 -44.68
CA GLY A 526 8.87 -10.99 -46.10
C GLY A 526 9.76 -12.04 -46.80
N PHE A 527 9.10 -13.06 -47.34
CA PHE A 527 9.33 -13.87 -48.58
C PHE A 527 9.26 -15.38 -48.40
#